data_AF-A0A7J9DUG4-F1
#
_entry.id   AF-A0A7J9DUG4-F1
#
_cell.length_a   1.000
_cell.length_b   1.000
_cell.length_c   1.000
_cell.angle_alpha   90.00
_cell.angle_beta   90.00
_cell.angle_gamma   90.00
#
_symmetry.space_group_name_H-M   'P 1'
#
loop_
_entity.id
_entity.type
_entity.pdbx_description
1 polymer ?
#
loop_
_entity_poly.entity_id
_entity_poly.type
_entity_poly.pdbx_seq_one_letter_code
_entity_poly.pdbx_strand_id
1 'polypeptide(L)' 'MKLYANIYVFIFLLLLSFLRSSEADFAAFNSNLLAVNACAIVNCGQGTCRETGGILISFECDCYPGWTKFSPFPPCIIPN' A
#
# COMPACT_ATOMS: atom_id res chain seq x y z
N MET A 1 2.24 -10.43 -44.63
CA MET A 1 3.35 -10.58 -43.67
C MET A 1 3.78 -9.25 -43.01
N LYS A 2 3.91 -8.14 -43.76
CA LYS A 2 4.34 -6.83 -43.22
C LYS A 2 3.33 -6.10 -42.29
N LEU A 3 2.04 -6.42 -42.41
CA LEU A 3 0.98 -5.81 -41.60
C LEU A 3 1.01 -6.28 -40.15
N TYR A 4 1.26 -7.58 -39.91
CA TYR A 4 1.36 -8.17 -38.58
C TYR A 4 2.55 -7.60 -37.79
N ALA A 5 3.71 -7.41 -38.45
CA ALA A 5 4.88 -6.82 -37.82
C ALA A 5 4.60 -5.41 -37.27
N ASN A 6 3.88 -4.58 -38.04
CA ASN A 6 3.51 -3.23 -37.59
C ASN A 6 2.51 -3.26 -36.41
N ILE A 7 1.57 -4.20 -36.44
CA ILE A 7 0.61 -4.39 -35.34
C ILE A 7 1.33 -4.79 -34.05
N TYR A 8 2.27 -5.73 -34.11
CA TYR A 8 3.06 -6.14 -32.92
C TYR A 8 3.91 -5.01 -32.36
N VAL A 9 4.53 -4.20 -33.24
CA VAL A 9 5.31 -3.03 -32.81
C VAL A 9 4.43 -2.01 -32.10
N PHE A 10 3.23 -1.74 -32.63
CA PHE A 10 2.30 -0.80 -32.01
C PHE A 10 1.80 -1.28 -30.64
N ILE A 11 1.43 -2.56 -30.54
CA ILE A 11 1.00 -3.18 -29.28
C ILE A 11 2.13 -3.16 -28.24
N PHE A 12 3.37 -3.45 -28.64
CA PHE A 12 4.53 -3.40 -27.76
C PHE A 12 4.82 -1.99 -27.24
N LEU A 13 4.71 -0.97 -28.11
CA LEU A 13 4.86 0.44 -27.72
C LEU A 13 3.77 0.90 -26.74
N LEU A 14 2.52 0.48 -26.95
CA LEU A 14 1.43 0.75 -26.01
C LEU A 14 1.73 0.08 -24.66
N LEU A 15 2.13 -1.20 -24.65
CA LEU A 15 2.44 -1.93 -23.43
C LEU A 15 3.58 -1.26 -22.64
N LEU A 16 4.65 -0.83 -23.31
CA LEU A 16 5.75 -0.06 -22.70
C LEU A 16 5.26 1.28 -22.11
N SER A 17 4.28 1.93 -22.73
CA SER A 17 3.70 3.17 -22.23
C SER A 17 2.91 2.95 -20.93
N PHE A 18 2.12 1.87 -20.87
CA PHE A 18 1.39 1.45 -19.66
C PHE A 18 2.32 0.96 -18.53
N LEU A 19 3.44 0.31 -18.88
CA LEU A 19 4.50 -0.09 -17.94
C LEU A 19 5.24 1.12 -17.36
N ARG A 20 5.46 2.18 -18.17
CA ARG A 20 6.15 3.39 -17.71
C ARG A 20 5.31 4.25 -16.76
N SER A 21 3.98 4.29 -16.93
CA SER A 21 3.09 4.96 -15.98
C SER A 21 3.06 4.25 -14.62
N SER A 22 3.21 2.92 -14.59
CA SER A 22 3.19 2.17 -13.33
C SER A 22 4.40 2.46 -12.45
N GLU A 23 5.60 2.70 -12.98
CA GLU A 23 6.76 3.01 -12.13
C GLU A 23 6.73 4.44 -11.59
N ALA A 24 6.32 5.43 -12.39
CA ALA A 24 6.29 6.83 -11.97
C ALA A 24 5.15 7.11 -10.98
N ASP A 25 3.98 6.47 -11.16
CA ASP A 25 2.84 6.63 -10.26
C ASP A 25 3.00 5.80 -8.98
N PHE A 26 3.63 4.62 -9.03
CA PHE A 26 3.97 3.86 -7.81
C PHE A 26 5.16 4.48 -7.07
N ALA A 27 6.16 5.04 -7.75
CA ALA A 27 7.24 5.77 -7.08
C ALA A 27 6.70 7.07 -6.45
N ALA A 28 5.77 7.77 -7.11
CA ALA A 28 5.07 8.93 -6.54
C ALA A 28 4.15 8.54 -5.37
N PHE A 29 3.41 7.42 -5.47
CA PHE A 29 2.59 6.90 -4.38
C PHE A 29 3.44 6.43 -3.20
N ASN A 30 4.53 5.68 -3.44
CA ASN A 30 5.46 5.25 -2.39
C ASN A 30 6.20 6.42 -1.77
N SER A 31 6.63 7.43 -2.53
CA SER A 31 7.33 8.60 -1.99
C SER A 31 6.40 9.51 -1.18
N ASN A 32 5.11 9.60 -1.52
CA ASN A 32 4.12 10.31 -0.69
C ASN A 32 3.64 9.47 0.51
N LEU A 33 3.51 8.14 0.37
CA LEU A 33 3.14 7.23 1.46
C LEU A 33 4.29 7.06 2.48
N LEU A 34 5.55 7.07 2.04
CA LEU A 34 6.74 7.12 2.90
C LEU A 34 6.82 8.41 3.73
N ALA A 35 6.15 9.49 3.28
CA ALA A 35 6.14 10.76 3.97
C ALA A 35 4.95 10.94 4.93
N VAL A 36 3.90 10.11 4.82
CA VAL A 36 2.79 10.09 5.76
C VAL A 36 3.04 8.99 6.78
N ASN A 37 3.57 9.38 7.94
CA ASN A 37 3.63 8.52 9.13
C ASN A 37 2.23 7.93 9.35
N ALA A 38 2.06 6.64 9.08
CA ALA A 38 0.75 5.98 9.16
C ALA A 38 0.22 6.02 10.61
N CYS A 39 1.11 6.04 11.59
CA CYS A 39 0.76 6.22 12.99
C CYS A 39 0.28 7.64 13.33
N ALA A 40 0.54 8.64 12.49
CA ALA A 40 0.02 10.00 12.69
C ALA A 40 -1.47 10.12 12.33
N ILE A 41 -2.00 9.22 11.49
CA ILE A 41 -3.38 9.30 10.99
C ILE A 41 -4.27 8.14 11.47
N VAL A 42 -3.69 7.04 11.96
CA VAL A 42 -4.46 5.90 12.44
C VAL A 42 -4.81 6.03 13.92
N ASN A 43 -6.01 5.61 14.28
CA ASN A 43 -6.45 5.48 15.67
C ASN A 43 -6.55 3.99 16.04
N CYS A 44 -5.64 3.53 16.91
CA CYS A 44 -5.64 2.15 17.40
C CYS A 44 -6.62 1.91 18.56
N GLY A 45 -7.34 2.93 19.03
CA GLY A 45 -8.24 2.82 20.18
C GLY A 45 -7.46 2.54 21.47
N GLN A 46 -7.63 1.35 22.03
CA GLN A 46 -6.98 0.90 23.26
C GLN A 46 -5.68 0.16 22.93
N GLY A 47 -4.79 0.86 22.25
CA GLY A 47 -3.49 0.34 21.84
C GLY A 47 -2.58 1.44 21.29
N THR A 48 -1.35 1.05 20.99
CA THR A 48 -0.34 1.93 20.39
C THR A 48 -0.11 1.56 18.94
N CYS A 49 0.07 2.56 18.09
CA CYS A 49 0.50 2.34 16.72
C CYS A 49 2.03 2.14 16.66
N ARG A 50 2.45 1.11 15.93
CA ARG A 50 3.86 0.80 15.62
C ARG A 50 4.04 0.77 14.11
N GLU A 51 4.99 1.53 13.60
CA GLU A 51 5.35 1.47 12.18
C GLU A 51 6.12 0.17 11.89
N THR A 52 5.70 -0.57 10.88
CA THR A 52 6.29 -1.86 10.50
C THR A 52 7.11 -1.79 9.20
N GLY A 53 7.12 -0.64 8.52
CA GLY A 53 7.93 -0.41 7.31
C GLY A 53 7.58 -1.33 6.13
N GLY A 54 6.42 -2.00 6.18
CA GLY A 54 5.97 -2.93 5.15
C GLY A 54 5.47 -2.22 3.89
N ILE A 55 5.70 -2.84 2.74
CA ILE A 55 5.33 -2.32 1.40
C ILE A 55 3.81 -2.18 1.19
N LEU A 56 3.01 -2.96 1.92
CA LEU A 56 1.54 -3.00 1.81
C LEU A 56 0.82 -2.53 3.09
N ILE A 57 1.46 -2.68 4.25
CA ILE A 57 0.92 -2.30 5.55
C ILE A 57 2.07 -1.71 6.34
N SER A 58 2.10 -0.39 6.43
CA SER A 58 3.21 0.36 7.02
C SER A 58 3.09 0.50 8.54
N PHE A 59 2.02 -0.02 9.15
CA PHE A 59 1.73 0.09 10.57
C PHE A 59 1.03 -1.13 11.15
N GLU A 60 1.13 -1.29 12.46
CA GLU A 60 0.50 -2.33 13.26
C GLU A 60 -0.05 -1.67 14.54
N CYS A 61 -1.23 -2.09 15.01
CA CYS A 61 -1.74 -1.70 16.33
C CYS A 61 -1.39 -2.80 17.35
N ASP A 62 -0.62 -2.43 18.36
CA ASP A 62 -0.32 -3.25 19.54
C ASP A 62 -1.36 -2.92 20.63
N CYS A 63 -2.20 -3.89 21.00
CA CYS A 63 -3.27 -3.67 21.99
C CYS A 63 -2.75 -3.64 23.42
N TYR A 64 -3.35 -2.79 24.26
CA TYR A 64 -3.10 -2.81 25.70
C TYR A 64 -3.65 -4.09 26.36
N PRO A 65 -3.15 -4.48 27.53
CA PRO A 65 -3.68 -5.61 28.29
C PRO A 65 -5.19 -5.48 28.53
N GLY A 66 -5.93 -6.57 28.34
CA GLY A 66 -7.40 -6.57 28.45
C GLY A 66 -8.13 -6.07 27.21
N TRP A 67 -7.41 -5.75 26.12
CA TRP A 67 -7.98 -5.35 24.84
C TRP A 67 -7.45 -6.21 23.70
N THR A 68 -8.30 -6.41 22.69
CA THR A 68 -8.03 -7.23 21.52
C THR A 68 -8.54 -6.53 20.26
N LYS A 69 -7.96 -6.93 19.12
CA LYS A 69 -8.36 -6.50 17.78
C LYS A 69 -9.02 -7.67 17.04
N PHE A 70 -9.95 -7.38 16.15
CA PHE A 70 -10.55 -8.39 15.28
C PHE A 70 -9.82 -8.40 13.95
N SER A 71 -8.98 -9.40 13.66
CA SER A 71 -8.34 -9.47 12.33
C SER A 71 -9.42 -9.69 11.25
N PRO A 72 -9.53 -8.84 10.20
CA PRO A 72 -8.51 -7.93 9.66
C PRO A 72 -8.61 -6.45 10.08
N PHE A 73 -9.52 -6.08 10.97
CA PHE A 73 -9.66 -4.74 11.54
C PHE A 73 -8.50 -4.42 12.53
N PRO A 74 -7.64 -3.43 12.23
CA PRO A 74 -6.50 -3.12 13.08
C PRO A 74 -6.80 -2.53 14.47
N PRO A 75 -7.89 -1.77 14.73
CA PRO A 75 -8.10 -1.12 16.04
C PRO A 75 -8.37 -2.10 17.19
N CYS A 76 -7.86 -1.76 18.37
CA CYS A 76 -8.07 -2.46 19.62
C CYS A 76 -9.30 -1.88 20.34
N ILE A 77 -10.48 -2.42 20.05
CA ILE A 77 -11.77 -1.92 20.60
C ILE A 77 -12.59 -3.02 21.31
N ILE A 78 -12.08 -4.25 21.37
CA ILE A 78 -12.77 -5.38 21.97
C ILE A 78 -12.13 -5.69 23.34
N PRO A 79 -12.84 -5.55 24.47
CA PRO A 79 -12.32 -5.96 25.77
C PRO A 79 -12.24 -7.49 25.89
N ASN A 80 -11.27 -8.01 26.64
CA ASN A 80 -11.04 -9.43 26.90
C ASN A 80 -11.17 -9.77 28.40
#